data_AF-A0A9Q3ZCS3-F1
#
_entry.id   AF-A0A9Q3ZCS3-F1
#
_cell.length_a   1.000
_cell.length_b   1.000
_cell.length_c   1.000
_cell.angle_alpha   90.00
_cell.angle_beta   90.00
_cell.angle_gamma   90.00
#
_symmetry.space_group_name_H-M   'P 1'
#
loop_
_entity.id
_entity.type
_entity.pdbx_description
1 polymer ?
#
loop_
_entity_poly.entity_id
_entity_poly.type
_entity_poly.pdbx_seq_one_letter_code
_entity_poly.pdbx_strand_id
1 'polypeptide(L)'
;MRKWILLAFAGLVVGCAQTPRDDSEARAPLAPPEAVSTADAEQGAVENTVDDAPDALPANATAVDGGDDWGESPPAEDDDWGDGGDDWAGSGSGDLDDPFAGPAMDWEEIDPWEGFNRKMFGFNEFVDRYALKPAAKGYRFITPQWLDDTFTRFFANLQDFRSGLNNVLQWRWGQARDNFGRFSVNTTLGLAGLFDVASELDIPKHKTDLGLTLARWGVDSGPYLVLPLFGPSTVRDAATIWPEDYMRLSHYLLEDTTDRLIFSAVYAVDLRADLLDLERNIIGDRYTFLRNFYITQRMKGEGLSRVPGPAPKAEGQAAPAEEQGTESEPQW
;
A
#
# COMPACT_ATOMS: atom_id res chain seq x y z
N MET A 1 7.23 23.60 23.48
CA MET A 1 7.67 23.26 22.10
C MET A 1 6.96 22.02 21.53
N ARG A 2 6.72 20.93 22.29
CA ARG A 2 5.97 19.73 21.84
C ARG A 2 4.55 19.97 21.27
N LYS A 3 3.81 21.00 21.71
CA LYS A 3 2.45 21.29 21.22
C LYS A 3 2.40 21.97 19.84
N TRP A 4 3.48 22.61 19.40
CA TRP A 4 3.49 23.34 18.12
C TRP A 4 3.66 22.43 16.91
N ILE A 5 4.36 21.30 17.07
CA ILE A 5 4.43 20.25 16.04
C ILE A 5 3.04 19.63 15.84
N LEU A 6 2.28 19.38 16.91
CA LEU A 6 0.91 18.83 16.77
C LEU A 6 -0.11 19.87 16.26
N LEU A 7 0.04 21.16 16.55
CA LEU A 7 -0.87 22.20 16.04
C LEU A 7 -0.66 22.50 14.54
N ALA A 8 0.55 22.32 14.01
CA ALA A 8 0.78 22.36 12.57
C ALA A 8 0.13 21.16 11.84
N PHE A 9 -0.08 20.03 12.52
CA PHE A 9 -0.63 18.80 11.93
C PHE A 9 -2.13 18.59 12.17
N ALA A 10 -2.69 19.05 13.29
CA ALA A 10 -4.11 18.91 13.59
C ALA A 10 -4.98 20.04 13.01
N GLY A 11 -4.38 21.20 12.70
CA GLY A 11 -5.10 22.37 12.18
C GLY A 11 -5.66 22.21 10.77
N LEU A 12 -5.28 21.16 10.05
CA LEU A 12 -5.57 21.04 8.62
C LEU A 12 -6.75 20.11 8.27
N VAL A 13 -7.29 19.35 9.24
CA VAL A 13 -8.37 18.36 8.98
C VAL A 13 -9.73 18.81 9.54
N VAL A 14 -9.83 19.94 10.27
CA VAL A 14 -11.09 20.38 10.91
C VAL A 14 -11.61 21.74 10.39
N GLY A 15 -10.98 22.33 9.37
CA GLY A 15 -11.25 23.70 8.94
C GLY A 15 -12.03 23.86 7.63
N CYS A 16 -13.20 23.25 7.45
CA CYS A 16 -14.11 23.63 6.36
C CYS A 16 -15.58 23.61 6.82
N ALA A 17 -15.91 24.57 7.68
CA ALA A 17 -17.28 25.06 7.85
C ALA A 17 -17.19 26.52 8.32
N GLN A 18 -16.94 27.44 7.39
CA GLN A 18 -17.11 28.87 7.63
C GLN A 18 -18.10 29.43 6.61
N THR A 19 -19.18 29.94 7.19
CA THR A 19 -20.31 30.65 6.59
C THR A 19 -19.88 31.78 5.66
N PRO A 20 -20.63 32.07 4.59
CA PRO A 20 -20.29 33.13 3.63
C PRO A 20 -20.25 34.50 4.31
N ARG A 21 -19.16 35.24 4.08
CA ARG A 21 -19.05 36.68 4.37
C ARG A 21 -19.66 37.46 3.21
N ASP A 22 -20.42 38.48 3.57
CA ASP A 22 -21.10 39.41 2.69
C ASP A 22 -20.11 40.50 2.28
N ASP A 23 -19.59 40.43 1.06
CA ASP A 23 -18.59 41.34 0.52
C ASP A 23 -19.26 42.41 -0.37
N SER A 24 -20.16 43.20 0.22
CA SER A 24 -20.56 44.48 -0.34
C SER A 24 -19.72 45.59 0.31
N GLU A 25 -19.13 46.45 -0.54
CA GLU A 25 -18.28 47.61 -0.19
C GLU A 25 -16.76 47.37 -0.10
N ALA A 26 -16.07 47.44 -1.25
CA ALA A 26 -14.95 48.36 -1.51
C ALA A 26 -14.13 47.91 -2.73
N ARG A 27 -14.48 48.40 -3.93
CA ARG A 27 -13.64 48.25 -5.13
C ARG A 27 -13.47 49.61 -5.81
N ALA A 28 -12.32 50.23 -5.58
CA ALA A 28 -11.81 51.32 -6.42
C ALA A 28 -10.72 50.74 -7.35
N PRO A 29 -10.69 51.12 -8.65
CA PRO A 29 -9.85 50.46 -9.65
C PRO A 29 -8.43 51.04 -9.66
N LEU A 30 -7.42 50.18 -9.70
CA LEU A 30 -6.03 50.55 -10.00
C LEU A 30 -5.73 50.24 -11.47
N ALA A 31 -5.21 51.25 -12.17
CA ALA A 31 -4.81 51.20 -13.58
C ALA A 31 -3.50 50.42 -13.79
N PRO A 32 -3.27 49.83 -14.98
CA PRO A 32 -2.09 49.01 -15.27
C PRO A 32 -0.88 49.85 -15.70
N PRO A 33 0.35 49.48 -15.31
CA PRO A 33 1.56 50.00 -15.96
C PRO A 33 2.04 49.10 -17.12
N GLU A 34 2.72 49.77 -18.04
CA GLU A 34 3.01 49.45 -19.45
C GLU A 34 4.09 48.37 -19.70
N ALA A 35 4.09 47.86 -20.92
CA ALA A 35 5.07 46.93 -21.47
C ALA A 35 6.43 47.61 -21.78
N VAL A 36 7.53 46.89 -21.55
CA VAL A 36 8.86 47.21 -22.10
C VAL A 36 9.48 45.94 -22.70
N SER A 37 9.94 46.08 -23.94
CA SER A 37 10.69 45.11 -24.76
C SER A 37 12.16 45.53 -24.82
N THR A 38 13.12 44.59 -24.79
CA THR A 38 14.14 44.32 -25.84
C THR A 38 15.18 43.27 -25.35
N ALA A 39 15.83 42.65 -26.33
CA ALA A 39 16.63 41.43 -26.34
C ALA A 39 18.11 41.52 -25.85
N ASP A 40 18.73 40.33 -25.85
CA ASP A 40 20.15 39.95 -26.02
C ASP A 40 21.16 40.07 -24.85
N ALA A 41 21.71 38.92 -24.42
CA ALA A 41 23.15 38.61 -24.48
C ALA A 41 23.48 37.21 -23.92
N GLU A 42 24.44 36.55 -24.59
CA GLU A 42 24.85 35.15 -24.51
C GLU A 42 25.91 34.78 -23.43
N GLN A 43 26.02 33.45 -23.22
CA GLN A 43 27.25 32.61 -23.13
C GLN A 43 28.00 32.32 -21.80
N GLY A 44 28.27 31.01 -21.62
CA GLY A 44 29.33 30.36 -20.81
C GLY A 44 28.79 29.38 -19.76
N ALA A 45 29.19 28.11 -19.59
CA ALA A 45 30.28 27.30 -20.14
C ALA A 45 30.13 25.82 -19.65
N VAL A 46 30.47 24.84 -20.52
CA VAL A 46 31.23 23.58 -20.28
C VAL A 46 30.65 22.44 -19.39
N GLU A 47 30.00 21.49 -20.07
CA GLU A 47 30.34 20.05 -20.25
C GLU A 47 31.16 19.29 -19.17
N ASN A 48 30.57 18.22 -18.63
CA ASN A 48 31.30 17.06 -18.07
C ASN A 48 30.51 15.77 -18.33
N THR A 49 31.14 14.87 -19.10
CA THR A 49 30.70 13.52 -19.46
C THR A 49 31.09 12.50 -18.40
N VAL A 50 30.16 11.62 -17.99
CA VAL A 50 30.47 10.27 -17.49
C VAL A 50 29.38 9.31 -18.00
N ASP A 51 29.75 8.48 -18.96
CA ASP A 51 29.04 7.25 -19.34
C ASP A 51 29.43 6.13 -18.37
N ASP A 52 28.45 5.45 -17.77
CA ASP A 52 28.26 3.99 -17.80
C ASP A 52 27.16 3.57 -16.80
N ALA A 53 25.97 3.30 -17.34
CA ALA A 53 24.88 2.54 -16.72
C ALA A 53 25.21 1.02 -16.75
N PRO A 54 24.49 0.14 -16.01
CA PRO A 54 23.15 -0.32 -16.40
C PRO A 54 22.26 -0.70 -15.17
N ASP A 55 20.96 -1.00 -15.15
CA ASP A 55 19.90 -1.30 -16.12
C ASP A 55 18.57 -0.85 -15.47
N ALA A 56 17.87 0.10 -16.08
CA ALA A 56 16.46 0.33 -15.85
C ALA A 56 15.71 -0.15 -17.09
N LEU A 57 14.77 -1.08 -16.91
CA LEU A 57 13.83 -1.48 -17.95
C LEU A 57 12.46 -0.79 -17.76
N PRO A 58 11.73 -0.55 -18.86
CA PRO A 58 11.48 0.81 -19.30
C PRO A 58 10.03 1.26 -19.19
N ALA A 59 9.86 2.58 -19.16
CA ALA A 59 8.64 3.25 -19.53
C ALA A 59 8.37 3.08 -21.03
N ASN A 60 7.13 2.72 -21.40
CA ASN A 60 6.60 3.06 -22.72
C ASN A 60 5.07 3.11 -22.69
N ALA A 61 4.52 4.32 -22.81
CA ALA A 61 3.36 4.59 -23.65
C ALA A 61 3.25 6.12 -23.82
N THR A 62 3.39 6.52 -25.07
CA THR A 62 3.48 7.87 -25.61
C THR A 62 2.25 8.75 -25.38
N ALA A 63 2.52 10.05 -25.32
CA ALA A 63 1.59 11.15 -25.27
C ALA A 63 0.52 11.12 -26.38
N VAL A 64 -0.70 11.48 -25.99
CA VAL A 64 -1.68 12.16 -26.86
C VAL A 64 -1.97 13.50 -26.20
N ASP A 65 -1.58 14.55 -26.91
CA ASP A 65 -1.89 15.96 -26.66
C ASP A 65 -3.38 16.23 -26.92
N GLY A 66 -4.00 17.08 -26.11
CA GLY A 66 -5.37 17.52 -26.32
C GLY A 66 -6.06 18.14 -25.11
N GLY A 67 -5.78 19.42 -24.86
CA GLY A 67 -6.83 20.42 -24.62
C GLY A 67 -7.47 20.52 -23.23
N ASP A 68 -7.29 21.69 -22.63
CA ASP A 68 -8.05 22.20 -21.50
C ASP A 68 -9.57 22.23 -21.78
N ASP A 69 -10.39 21.63 -20.91
CA ASP A 69 -11.79 22.03 -20.76
C ASP A 69 -12.27 21.75 -19.32
N TRP A 70 -12.57 22.83 -18.59
CA TRP A 70 -13.23 22.79 -17.30
C TRP A 70 -14.73 22.89 -17.54
N GLY A 71 -15.42 21.75 -17.59
CA GLY A 71 -16.87 21.75 -17.75
C GLY A 71 -17.47 20.37 -17.60
N GLU A 72 -18.58 20.32 -16.85
CA GLU A 72 -19.59 19.26 -16.81
C GLU A 72 -19.39 18.13 -15.78
N SER A 73 -20.13 18.27 -14.67
CA SER A 73 -20.48 17.20 -13.75
C SER A 73 -21.28 16.10 -14.45
N PRO A 74 -20.98 14.81 -14.25
CA PRO A 74 -21.95 13.76 -14.56
C PRO A 74 -22.99 13.63 -13.42
N PRO A 75 -24.23 13.19 -13.75
CA PRO A 75 -25.35 13.23 -12.83
C PRO A 75 -25.24 12.19 -11.71
N ALA A 76 -25.98 12.43 -10.64
CA ALA A 76 -26.19 11.48 -9.55
C ALA A 76 -26.80 10.18 -10.11
N GLU A 77 -26.09 9.07 -9.94
CA GLU A 77 -26.67 7.73 -10.09
C GLU A 77 -27.08 7.25 -8.70
N ASP A 78 -28.38 7.07 -8.56
CA ASP A 78 -29.06 6.53 -7.40
C ASP A 78 -28.88 5.00 -7.38
N ASP A 79 -27.86 4.51 -6.70
CA ASP A 79 -27.68 3.06 -6.52
C ASP A 79 -28.41 2.58 -5.25
N ASP A 80 -29.65 2.20 -5.53
CA ASP A 80 -30.58 1.37 -4.79
C ASP A 80 -29.88 0.19 -4.07
N TRP A 81 -29.91 0.20 -2.74
CA TRP A 81 -29.54 -0.95 -1.91
C TRP A 81 -30.68 -1.97 -1.90
N GLY A 82 -30.83 -2.68 -3.00
CA GLY A 82 -31.81 -3.73 -3.22
C GLY A 82 -31.23 -5.14 -3.07
N ASP A 83 -31.81 -5.88 -2.14
CA ASP A 83 -31.65 -7.32 -1.88
C ASP A 83 -31.94 -8.18 -3.12
N GLY A 84 -31.09 -9.19 -3.34
CA GLY A 84 -31.25 -10.19 -4.40
C GLY A 84 -30.16 -11.26 -4.30
N GLY A 85 -30.50 -12.40 -3.68
CA GLY A 85 -29.95 -13.68 -4.12
C GLY A 85 -30.34 -13.92 -5.59
N ASP A 86 -29.75 -14.82 -6.36
CA ASP A 86 -29.23 -16.15 -6.09
C ASP A 86 -28.21 -16.45 -7.24
N ASP A 87 -27.49 -17.57 -7.17
CA ASP A 87 -26.94 -18.27 -8.35
C ASP A 87 -25.72 -17.69 -9.09
N TRP A 88 -24.52 -17.85 -8.53
CA TRP A 88 -23.35 -18.07 -9.39
C TRP A 88 -22.36 -19.05 -8.77
N ALA A 89 -22.67 -20.34 -8.94
CA ALA A 89 -21.74 -21.42 -8.71
C ALA A 89 -20.91 -21.66 -9.98
N GLY A 90 -19.58 -21.61 -9.83
CA GLY A 90 -18.62 -22.33 -10.66
C GLY A 90 -18.56 -21.97 -12.15
N SER A 91 -17.71 -21.01 -12.48
CA SER A 91 -16.94 -21.09 -13.72
C SER A 91 -15.63 -20.36 -13.53
N GLY A 92 -14.55 -21.13 -13.33
CA GLY A 92 -13.21 -20.65 -13.59
C GLY A 92 -13.08 -20.37 -15.08
N SER A 93 -13.44 -19.16 -15.51
CA SER A 93 -12.95 -18.62 -16.77
C SER A 93 -11.49 -18.29 -16.56
N GLY A 94 -10.63 -19.14 -17.11
CA GLY A 94 -9.25 -18.78 -17.40
C GLY A 94 -9.27 -17.68 -18.45
N ASP A 95 -9.48 -16.45 -18.01
CA ASP A 95 -9.28 -15.27 -18.83
C ASP A 95 -7.77 -15.11 -19.02
N LEU A 96 -7.32 -15.30 -20.27
CA LEU A 96 -5.92 -15.39 -20.68
C LEU A 96 -5.14 -14.05 -20.58
N ASP A 97 -5.69 -13.05 -19.90
CA ASP A 97 -5.11 -11.72 -19.72
C ASP A 97 -4.95 -11.33 -18.23
N ASP A 98 -4.87 -12.29 -17.31
CA ASP A 98 -4.50 -11.99 -15.91
C ASP A 98 -2.97 -11.80 -15.82
N PRO A 99 -2.45 -10.58 -15.54
CA PRO A 99 -1.01 -10.35 -15.33
C PRO A 99 -0.44 -11.11 -14.12
N PHE A 100 -1.30 -11.76 -13.32
CA PHE A 100 -0.96 -12.63 -12.19
C PHE A 100 -1.21 -14.12 -12.47
N ALA A 101 -1.33 -14.53 -13.74
CA ALA A 101 -1.47 -15.94 -14.14
C ALA A 101 -0.23 -16.78 -13.79
N GLY A 102 -0.11 -17.15 -12.51
CA GLY A 102 0.75 -18.20 -11.98
C GLY A 102 0.09 -19.58 -12.12
N PRO A 103 0.74 -20.67 -11.64
CA PRO A 103 0.12 -22.00 -11.66
C PRO A 103 -1.27 -21.92 -11.02
N ALA A 104 -2.28 -22.48 -11.70
CA ALA A 104 -3.70 -22.37 -11.35
C ALA A 104 -3.91 -22.48 -9.83
N MET A 105 -4.08 -21.31 -9.21
CA MET A 105 -4.36 -21.20 -7.80
C MET A 105 -5.84 -21.44 -7.65
N ASP A 106 -6.21 -22.38 -6.79
CA ASP A 106 -7.61 -22.56 -6.43
C ASP A 106 -8.02 -21.38 -5.55
N TRP A 107 -8.58 -20.36 -6.18
CA TRP A 107 -8.98 -19.14 -5.50
C TRP A 107 -10.12 -19.38 -4.51
N GLU A 108 -10.93 -20.44 -4.69
CA GLU A 108 -11.96 -20.83 -3.73
C GLU A 108 -11.33 -21.41 -2.45
N GLU A 109 -10.20 -22.12 -2.57
CA GLU A 109 -9.42 -22.60 -1.42
C GLU A 109 -8.74 -21.45 -0.66
N ILE A 110 -8.28 -20.43 -1.38
CA ILE A 110 -7.60 -19.25 -0.81
C ILE A 110 -8.59 -18.30 -0.13
N ASP A 111 -9.75 -18.10 -0.75
CA ASP A 111 -10.78 -17.14 -0.36
C ASP A 111 -12.14 -17.83 -0.09
N PRO A 112 -12.21 -18.72 0.92
CA PRO A 112 -13.44 -19.44 1.26
C PRO A 112 -14.54 -18.51 1.81
N TRP A 113 -14.21 -17.25 2.11
CA TRP A 113 -15.12 -16.25 2.64
C TRP A 113 -15.37 -15.10 1.66
N GLU A 114 -15.26 -15.36 0.36
CA GLU A 114 -15.39 -14.33 -0.69
C GLU A 114 -16.64 -13.45 -0.53
N GLY A 115 -17.80 -14.06 -0.22
CA GLY A 115 -19.04 -13.31 0.01
C GLY A 115 -18.98 -12.31 1.19
N PHE A 116 -18.30 -12.67 2.29
CA PHE A 116 -18.04 -11.75 3.40
C PHE A 116 -17.00 -10.69 3.02
N ASN A 117 -15.93 -11.14 2.36
CA ASN A 117 -14.80 -10.30 1.98
C ASN A 117 -15.20 -9.22 0.96
N ARG A 118 -16.04 -9.54 -0.02
CA ARG A 118 -16.61 -8.56 -0.96
C ARG A 118 -17.48 -7.51 -0.27
N LYS A 119 -18.27 -7.91 0.75
CA LYS A 119 -19.06 -6.95 1.55
C LYS A 119 -18.18 -6.02 2.37
N MET A 120 -17.16 -6.54 3.04
CA MET A 120 -16.18 -5.73 3.77
C MET A 120 -15.36 -4.84 2.83
N PHE A 121 -15.04 -5.35 1.64
CA PHE A 121 -14.40 -4.56 0.59
C PHE A 121 -15.28 -3.39 0.15
N GLY A 122 -16.57 -3.62 -0.10
CA GLY A 122 -17.54 -2.56 -0.39
C GLY A 122 -17.64 -1.51 0.72
N PHE A 123 -17.62 -1.93 1.99
CA PHE A 123 -17.54 -1.00 3.13
C PHE A 123 -16.25 -0.16 3.11
N ASN A 124 -15.10 -0.77 2.83
CA ASN A 124 -13.83 -0.05 2.73
C ASN A 124 -13.82 0.93 1.55
N GLU A 125 -14.38 0.55 0.42
CA GLU A 125 -14.56 1.42 -0.76
C GLU A 125 -15.48 2.60 -0.46
N PHE A 126 -16.55 2.39 0.30
CA PHE A 126 -17.41 3.46 0.79
C PHE A 126 -16.61 4.45 1.66
N VAL A 127 -15.91 3.95 2.68
CA VAL A 127 -15.09 4.80 3.56
C VAL A 127 -14.00 5.53 2.76
N ASP A 128 -13.37 4.87 1.81
CA ASP A 128 -12.38 5.49 0.95
C ASP A 128 -12.98 6.62 0.12
N ARG A 129 -14.08 6.36 -0.59
CA ARG A 129 -14.75 7.34 -1.46
C ARG A 129 -15.19 8.59 -0.71
N TYR A 130 -15.72 8.43 0.50
CA TYR A 130 -16.34 9.52 1.27
C TYR A 130 -15.42 10.16 2.32
N ALA A 131 -14.35 9.49 2.75
CA ALA A 131 -13.45 10.01 3.78
C ALA A 131 -11.99 10.07 3.31
N LEU A 132 -11.37 8.94 2.95
CA LEU A 132 -9.92 8.91 2.69
C LEU A 132 -9.54 9.61 1.39
N LYS A 133 -10.24 9.35 0.29
CA LYS A 133 -10.01 9.96 -1.02
C LYS A 133 -10.15 11.49 -1.01
N PRO A 134 -11.23 12.09 -0.45
CA PRO A 134 -11.30 13.55 -0.34
C PRO A 134 -10.22 14.12 0.60
N ALA A 135 -9.91 13.45 1.71
CA ALA A 135 -8.81 13.87 2.59
C ALA A 135 -7.45 13.84 1.87
N ALA A 136 -7.16 12.77 1.12
CA ALA A 136 -5.95 12.62 0.32
C ALA A 136 -5.83 13.67 -0.79
N LYS A 137 -6.94 13.99 -1.47
CA LYS A 137 -6.97 15.09 -2.45
C LYS A 137 -6.70 16.45 -1.80
N GLY A 138 -7.30 16.71 -0.63
CA GLY A 138 -7.05 17.92 0.15
C GLY A 138 -5.59 18.03 0.60
N TYR A 139 -5.01 16.91 1.06
CA TYR A 139 -3.61 16.81 1.42
C TYR A 139 -2.67 17.08 0.23
N ARG A 140 -2.90 16.49 -0.95
CA ARG A 140 -2.12 16.80 -2.16
C ARG A 140 -2.30 18.25 -2.63
N PHE A 141 -3.46 18.84 -2.39
CA PHE A 141 -3.73 20.22 -2.80
C PHE A 141 -2.91 21.23 -2.00
N ILE A 142 -2.74 21.00 -0.70
CA ILE A 142 -2.03 21.92 0.21
C ILE A 142 -0.55 21.56 0.41
N THR A 143 -0.16 20.32 0.15
CA THR A 143 1.21 19.81 0.32
C THR A 143 1.90 19.69 -1.04
N PRO A 144 2.92 20.52 -1.34
CA PRO A 144 3.71 20.35 -2.56
C PRO A 144 4.44 19.01 -2.59
N GLN A 145 4.73 18.48 -3.78
CA GLN A 145 5.33 17.14 -3.96
C GLN A 145 6.59 16.90 -3.12
N TRP A 146 7.49 17.90 -3.02
CA TRP A 146 8.72 17.73 -2.23
C TRP A 146 8.45 17.52 -0.73
N LEU A 147 7.36 18.10 -0.22
CA LEU A 147 6.96 17.99 1.19
C LEU A 147 6.19 16.68 1.42
N ASP A 148 5.36 16.27 0.47
CA ASP A 148 4.69 14.97 0.42
C ASP A 148 5.71 13.83 0.48
N ASP A 149 6.68 13.81 -0.45
CA ASP A 149 7.78 12.84 -0.45
C ASP A 149 8.56 12.82 0.87
N THR A 150 8.68 13.98 1.53
CA THR A 150 9.37 14.11 2.81
C THR A 150 8.61 13.37 3.92
N PHE A 151 7.28 13.42 3.92
CA PHE A 151 6.44 12.65 4.83
C PHE A 151 6.47 11.16 4.52
N THR A 152 6.38 10.78 3.25
CA THR A 152 6.52 9.39 2.81
C THR A 152 7.85 8.79 3.29
N ARG A 153 8.96 9.53 3.17
CA ARG A 153 10.29 9.12 3.67
C ARG A 153 10.34 9.03 5.19
N PHE A 154 9.74 9.98 5.91
CA PHE A 154 9.68 9.96 7.36
C PHE A 154 8.96 8.70 7.88
N PHE A 155 7.78 8.38 7.32
CA PHE A 155 7.07 7.17 7.70
C PHE A 155 7.81 5.90 7.28
N ALA A 156 8.44 5.90 6.10
CA ALA A 156 9.30 4.80 5.65
C ALA A 156 10.49 4.56 6.61
N ASN A 157 11.09 5.61 7.17
CA ASN A 157 12.16 5.51 8.16
C ASN A 157 11.66 4.83 9.45
N LEU A 158 10.47 5.18 9.94
CA LEU A 158 9.87 4.51 11.10
C LEU A 158 9.56 3.02 10.82
N GLN A 159 9.18 2.70 9.58
CA GLN A 159 8.98 1.31 9.16
C GLN A 159 10.30 0.52 9.10
N ASP A 160 11.43 1.16 8.79
CA ASP A 160 12.73 0.51 8.77
C ASP A 160 13.12 0.03 10.18
N PHE A 161 12.85 0.83 11.22
CA PHE A 161 13.05 0.41 12.61
C PHE A 161 12.22 -0.84 12.98
N ARG A 162 10.91 -0.80 12.69
CA ARG A 162 9.98 -1.92 12.95
C ARG A 162 10.37 -3.17 12.17
N SER A 163 10.80 -3.01 10.92
CA SER A 163 11.30 -4.10 10.08
C SER A 163 12.62 -4.66 10.61
N GLY A 164 13.50 -3.81 11.16
CA GLY A 164 14.71 -4.23 11.87
C GLY A 164 14.40 -5.15 13.05
N LEU A 165 13.42 -4.79 13.89
CA LEU A 165 12.95 -5.64 15.00
C LEU A 165 12.44 -7.00 14.51
N ASN A 166 11.60 -7.00 13.47
CA ASN A 166 11.10 -8.23 12.86
C ASN A 166 12.23 -9.09 12.26
N ASN A 167 13.22 -8.49 11.62
CA ASN A 167 14.39 -9.22 11.12
C ASN A 167 15.23 -9.84 12.25
N VAL A 168 15.30 -9.20 13.42
CA VAL A 168 15.89 -9.81 14.63
C VAL A 168 15.06 -11.02 15.07
N LEU A 169 13.74 -10.88 15.18
CA LEU A 169 12.84 -12.00 15.53
C LEU A 169 12.92 -13.15 14.52
N GLN A 170 13.31 -12.86 13.28
CA GLN A 170 13.54 -13.85 12.24
C GLN A 170 14.97 -14.40 12.22
N TRP A 171 15.90 -14.00 13.08
CA TRP A 171 17.33 -14.38 12.94
C TRP A 171 17.98 -14.01 11.60
N ARG A 172 17.53 -12.90 10.98
CA ARG A 172 18.10 -12.33 9.75
C ARG A 172 19.03 -11.18 10.10
N TRP A 173 20.14 -11.47 10.75
CA TRP A 173 21.06 -10.47 11.29
C TRP A 173 21.60 -9.47 10.26
N GLY A 174 21.89 -9.91 9.04
CA GLY A 174 22.33 -9.02 7.97
C GLY A 174 21.26 -7.97 7.64
N GLN A 175 20.02 -8.41 7.46
CA GLN A 175 18.90 -7.52 7.14
C GLN A 175 18.49 -6.64 8.31
N ALA A 176 18.57 -7.16 9.54
CA ALA A 176 18.36 -6.36 10.74
C ALA A 176 19.37 -5.22 10.82
N ARG A 177 20.66 -5.50 10.56
CA ARG A 177 21.71 -4.48 10.53
C ARG A 177 21.45 -3.45 9.43
N ASP A 178 21.08 -3.88 8.23
CA ASP A 178 20.80 -2.96 7.13
C ASP A 178 19.63 -2.03 7.49
N ASN A 179 18.52 -2.58 7.97
CA ASN A 179 17.35 -1.80 8.40
C ASN A 179 17.63 -0.84 9.56
N PHE A 180 18.32 -1.28 10.60
CA PHE A 180 18.72 -0.38 11.70
C PHE A 180 19.76 0.64 11.25
N GLY A 181 20.63 0.28 10.31
CA GLY A 181 21.57 1.18 9.65
C GLY A 181 20.83 2.29 8.91
N ARG A 182 19.86 1.93 8.07
CA ARG A 182 18.98 2.87 7.37
C ARG A 182 18.28 3.79 8.35
N PHE A 183 17.65 3.23 9.39
CA PHE A 183 16.98 4.02 10.42
C PHE A 183 17.93 5.01 11.12
N SER A 184 19.12 4.55 11.50
CA SER A 184 20.10 5.37 12.22
C SER A 184 20.63 6.50 11.35
N VAL A 185 21.01 6.20 10.11
CA VAL A 185 21.53 7.18 9.13
C VAL A 185 20.46 8.20 8.78
N ASN A 186 19.26 7.76 8.40
CA ASN A 186 18.17 8.66 8.02
C ASN A 186 17.68 9.48 9.21
N THR A 187 17.69 8.93 10.42
CA THR A 187 17.31 9.70 11.62
C THR A 187 18.35 10.76 11.99
N THR A 188 19.64 10.48 11.79
CA THR A 188 20.73 11.40 12.19
C THR A 188 21.11 12.39 11.07
N LEU A 189 21.54 11.86 9.92
CA LEU A 189 21.96 12.66 8.77
C LEU A 189 20.77 13.11 7.92
N GLY A 190 19.72 12.30 7.87
CA GLY A 190 18.50 12.60 7.12
C GLY A 190 17.45 13.40 7.89
N LEU A 191 17.84 14.05 9.00
CA LEU A 191 16.96 14.88 9.84
C LEU A 191 15.67 14.14 10.26
N ALA A 192 15.79 13.11 11.09
CA ALA A 192 14.67 12.26 11.54
C ALA A 192 13.99 11.41 10.43
N GLY A 193 14.61 11.29 9.27
CA GLY A 193 14.11 10.51 8.13
C GLY A 193 13.40 11.33 7.07
N LEU A 194 13.50 12.66 7.12
CA LEU A 194 13.01 13.56 6.08
C LEU A 194 13.79 13.39 4.76
N PHE A 195 15.07 13.02 4.86
CA PHE A 195 15.94 12.69 3.72
C PHE A 195 16.42 11.23 3.81
N ASP A 196 16.46 10.55 2.67
CA ASP A 196 16.86 9.14 2.57
C ASP A 196 18.36 8.99 2.23
N VAL A 197 19.21 9.46 3.15
CA VAL A 197 20.68 9.40 3.02
C VAL A 197 21.19 7.95 2.96
N ALA A 198 20.48 7.02 3.58
CA ALA A 198 20.88 5.61 3.59
C ALA A 198 20.81 4.96 2.21
N SER A 199 19.90 5.40 1.34
CA SER A 199 19.85 4.93 -0.05
C SER A 199 21.03 5.47 -0.87
N GLU A 200 21.48 6.70 -0.63
CA GLU A 200 22.71 7.25 -1.24
C GLU A 200 23.98 6.52 -0.80
N LEU A 201 23.90 5.77 0.31
CA LEU A 201 24.97 4.90 0.82
C LEU A 201 24.79 3.43 0.40
N ASP A 202 23.86 3.14 -0.51
CA ASP A 202 23.53 1.80 -1.00
C ASP A 202 23.16 0.80 0.11
N ILE A 203 22.60 1.27 1.22
CA ILE A 203 22.16 0.37 2.30
C ILE A 203 20.84 -0.29 1.88
N PRO A 204 20.79 -1.63 1.69
CA PRO A 204 19.58 -2.28 1.18
C PRO A 204 18.40 -2.17 2.14
N LYS A 205 17.19 -2.02 1.59
CA LYS A 205 15.95 -1.96 2.37
C LYS A 205 15.25 -3.31 2.38
N HIS A 206 14.99 -3.86 3.57
CA HIS A 206 14.25 -5.11 3.74
C HIS A 206 12.95 -4.88 4.50
N LYS A 207 11.82 -4.80 3.79
CA LYS A 207 10.51 -4.63 4.41
C LYS A 207 10.02 -5.96 4.99
N THR A 208 9.62 -5.96 6.26
CA THR A 208 9.01 -7.12 6.90
C THR A 208 8.02 -6.70 8.00
N ASP A 209 7.17 -7.63 8.42
CA ASP A 209 6.22 -7.47 9.52
C ASP A 209 6.08 -8.78 10.33
N LEU A 210 5.29 -8.75 11.40
CA LEU A 210 5.05 -9.90 12.27
C LEU A 210 4.36 -11.03 11.54
N GLY A 211 3.51 -10.75 10.54
CA GLY A 211 2.91 -11.77 9.70
C GLY A 211 3.97 -12.63 9.02
N LEU A 212 4.95 -11.99 8.37
CA LEU A 212 6.10 -12.68 7.76
C LEU A 212 7.04 -13.29 8.81
N THR A 213 7.16 -12.68 9.98
CA THR A 213 7.91 -13.28 11.09
C THR A 213 7.28 -14.60 11.51
N LEU A 214 5.97 -14.64 11.75
CA LEU A 214 5.23 -15.86 12.10
C LEU A 214 5.29 -16.90 10.98
N ALA A 215 5.24 -16.47 9.71
CA ALA A 215 5.46 -17.35 8.55
C ALA A 215 6.78 -18.11 8.66
N ARG A 216 7.86 -17.39 8.99
CA ARG A 216 9.19 -17.99 9.17
C ARG A 216 9.24 -18.99 10.32
N TRP A 217 8.44 -18.77 11.36
CA TRP A 217 8.30 -19.70 12.49
C TRP A 217 7.32 -20.85 12.23
N GLY A 218 6.82 -20.99 10.99
CA GLY A 218 5.99 -22.11 10.55
C GLY A 218 4.49 -21.91 10.83
N VAL A 219 4.04 -20.68 11.08
CA VAL A 219 2.60 -20.39 11.18
C VAL A 219 2.05 -20.14 9.78
N ASP A 220 1.15 -21.02 9.36
CA ASP A 220 0.44 -20.89 8.08
C ASP A 220 -0.36 -19.59 8.02
N SER A 221 -0.52 -19.02 6.82
CA SER A 221 -1.28 -17.79 6.62
C SER A 221 -2.76 -17.94 7.01
N GLY A 222 -3.30 -19.14 6.80
CA GLY A 222 -4.74 -19.40 6.82
C GLY A 222 -5.45 -18.71 5.65
N PRO A 223 -6.79 -18.79 5.64
CA PRO A 223 -7.64 -18.18 4.62
C PRO A 223 -7.42 -16.67 4.45
N TYR A 224 -7.66 -16.18 3.24
CA TYR A 224 -7.77 -14.76 2.95
C TYR A 224 -9.03 -14.16 3.58
N LEU A 225 -8.89 -12.96 4.13
CA LEU A 225 -10.03 -12.16 4.53
C LEU A 225 -9.82 -10.67 4.30
N VAL A 226 -10.91 -9.91 4.17
CA VAL A 226 -10.89 -8.46 4.14
C VAL A 226 -11.40 -7.93 5.47
N LEU A 227 -10.57 -7.11 6.11
CA LEU A 227 -10.91 -6.45 7.37
C LEU A 227 -11.50 -5.05 7.11
N PRO A 228 -12.48 -4.61 7.93
CA PRO A 228 -12.95 -3.24 7.87
C PRO A 228 -11.81 -2.27 8.22
N LEU A 229 -11.65 -1.23 7.41
CA LEU A 229 -10.60 -0.20 7.46
C LEU A 229 -9.17 -0.67 7.19
N PHE A 230 -8.81 -1.91 7.55
CA PHE A 230 -7.45 -2.45 7.37
C PHE A 230 -7.22 -3.09 6.00
N GLY A 231 -8.29 -3.49 5.29
CA GLY A 231 -8.22 -4.02 3.94
C GLY A 231 -7.83 -5.51 3.85
N PRO A 232 -7.22 -5.93 2.73
CA PRO A 232 -6.77 -7.30 2.48
C PRO A 232 -5.85 -7.85 3.57
N SER A 233 -6.15 -9.06 4.06
CA SER A 233 -5.37 -9.74 5.10
C SER A 233 -5.44 -11.27 4.97
N THR A 234 -4.60 -11.97 5.72
CA THR A 234 -4.76 -13.41 6.01
C THR A 234 -5.14 -13.57 7.48
N VAL A 235 -5.67 -14.72 7.90
CA VAL A 235 -6.01 -14.95 9.33
C VAL A 235 -4.79 -14.71 10.23
N ARG A 236 -3.63 -15.17 9.82
CA ARG A 236 -2.36 -14.93 10.52
C ARG A 236 -2.05 -13.44 10.59
N ASP A 237 -2.06 -12.76 9.45
CA ASP A 237 -1.67 -11.34 9.38
C ASP A 237 -2.67 -10.47 10.17
N ALA A 238 -3.97 -10.79 10.14
CA ALA A 238 -5.01 -10.16 10.94
C ALA A 238 -4.76 -10.31 12.45
N ALA A 239 -4.34 -11.49 12.89
CA ALA A 239 -3.98 -11.73 14.29
C ALA A 239 -2.75 -10.92 14.74
N THR A 240 -1.91 -10.47 13.80
CA THR A 240 -0.72 -9.67 14.12
C THR A 240 -0.98 -8.18 14.30
N ILE A 241 -2.16 -7.66 13.92
CA ILE A 241 -2.44 -6.21 13.96
C ILE A 241 -2.17 -5.59 15.33
N TRP A 242 -2.64 -6.24 16.41
CA TRP A 242 -2.47 -5.73 17.77
C TRP A 242 -1.03 -5.90 18.29
N PRO A 243 -0.40 -7.09 18.20
CA PRO A 243 1.01 -7.26 18.53
C PRO A 243 1.94 -6.30 17.76
N GLU A 244 1.64 -6.04 16.49
CA GLU A 244 2.45 -5.18 15.63
C GLU A 244 2.42 -3.72 16.09
N ASP A 245 1.31 -3.26 16.68
CA ASP A 245 1.23 -1.90 17.20
C ASP A 245 2.26 -1.63 18.30
N TYR A 246 2.53 -2.62 19.17
CA TYR A 246 3.58 -2.53 20.18
C TYR A 246 5.00 -2.43 19.59
N MET A 247 5.20 -2.82 18.31
CA MET A 247 6.48 -2.68 17.64
C MET A 247 6.64 -1.33 16.93
N ARG A 248 5.59 -0.52 16.89
CA ARG A 248 5.65 0.82 16.30
C ARG A 248 6.27 1.81 17.28
N LEU A 249 7.22 2.60 16.80
CA LEU A 249 7.84 3.63 17.62
C LEU A 249 6.83 4.69 18.08
N SER A 250 5.80 4.96 17.27
CA SER A 250 4.69 5.87 17.62
C SER A 250 3.92 5.43 18.87
N HIS A 251 3.84 4.12 19.16
CA HIS A 251 3.19 3.60 20.36
C HIS A 251 3.89 4.10 21.64
N TYR A 252 5.21 4.29 21.60
CA TYR A 252 5.99 4.73 22.76
C TYR A 252 6.27 6.23 22.77
N LEU A 253 6.30 6.89 21.61
CA LEU A 253 6.55 8.33 21.50
C LEU A 253 5.31 9.18 21.75
N LEU A 254 4.12 8.64 21.49
CA LEU A 254 2.84 9.33 21.66
C LEU A 254 2.12 8.80 22.90
N GLU A 255 1.90 9.70 23.86
CA GLU A 255 1.37 9.35 25.19
C GLU A 255 -0.14 8.99 25.13
N ASP A 256 -0.92 9.75 24.36
CA ASP A 256 -2.38 9.58 24.23
C ASP A 256 -2.74 8.65 23.05
N THR A 257 -3.76 7.83 23.26
CA THR A 257 -4.39 7.02 22.20
C THR A 257 -4.89 7.89 21.05
N THR A 258 -5.40 9.09 21.35
CA THR A 258 -5.89 10.05 20.37
C THR A 258 -4.77 10.50 19.44
N ASP A 259 -3.59 10.81 19.98
CA ASP A 259 -2.42 11.22 19.19
C ASP A 259 -1.94 10.08 18.28
N ARG A 260 -1.95 8.83 18.77
CA ARG A 260 -1.60 7.65 17.96
C ARG A 260 -2.58 7.41 16.82
N LEU A 261 -3.87 7.62 17.09
CA LEU A 261 -4.91 7.50 16.09
C LEU A 261 -4.76 8.58 15.01
N ILE A 262 -4.54 9.84 15.41
CA ILE A 262 -4.28 10.95 14.49
C ILE A 262 -3.02 10.65 13.66
N PHE A 263 -1.94 10.20 14.28
CA PHE A 263 -0.71 9.85 13.58
C PHE A 263 -0.93 8.74 12.53
N SER A 264 -1.71 7.72 12.89
CA SER A 264 -2.05 6.63 11.97
C SER A 264 -2.98 7.11 10.84
N ALA A 265 -3.89 8.03 11.12
CA ALA A 265 -4.77 8.64 10.13
C ALA A 265 -3.97 9.51 9.13
N VAL A 266 -3.02 10.31 9.62
CA VAL A 266 -2.12 11.09 8.74
C VAL A 266 -1.32 10.15 7.83
N TYR A 267 -0.74 9.09 8.37
CA TYR A 267 -0.04 8.09 7.57
C TYR A 267 -0.96 7.43 6.52
N ALA A 268 -2.21 7.15 6.87
CA ALA A 268 -3.17 6.57 5.94
C ALA A 268 -3.55 7.55 4.81
N VAL A 269 -3.67 8.84 5.11
CA VAL A 269 -3.95 9.89 4.12
C VAL A 269 -2.77 10.10 3.18
N ASP A 270 -1.55 10.16 3.73
CA ASP A 270 -0.28 10.25 2.99
C ASP A 270 -0.14 9.07 2.01
N LEU A 271 -0.27 7.84 2.52
CA LEU A 271 -0.26 6.64 1.69
C LEU A 271 -1.36 6.68 0.62
N ARG A 272 -2.56 7.14 0.96
CA ARG A 272 -3.66 7.20 -0.02
C ARG A 272 -3.39 8.24 -1.09
N ALA A 273 -2.77 9.36 -0.75
CA ALA A 273 -2.37 10.41 -1.70
C ALA A 273 -1.41 9.88 -2.76
N ASP A 274 -0.39 9.12 -2.35
CA ASP A 274 0.57 8.44 -3.25
C ASP A 274 -0.13 7.46 -4.20
N LEU A 275 -1.22 6.83 -3.74
CA LEU A 275 -1.95 5.82 -4.52
C LEU A 275 -3.00 6.40 -5.47
N LEU A 276 -3.32 7.71 -5.41
CA LEU A 276 -4.37 8.31 -6.24
C LEU A 276 -4.08 8.21 -7.74
N ASP A 277 -2.80 8.27 -8.12
CA ASP A 277 -2.40 8.22 -9.53
C ASP A 277 -2.36 6.77 -10.06
N LEU A 278 -2.11 5.80 -9.18
CA LEU A 278 -2.08 4.37 -9.52
C LEU A 278 -3.49 3.77 -9.70
N GLU A 279 -4.50 4.35 -9.07
CA GLU A 279 -5.89 3.86 -9.16
C GLU A 279 -6.45 3.91 -10.59
N ARG A 280 -6.01 4.87 -11.42
CA ARG A 280 -6.58 5.12 -12.76
C ARG A 280 -6.37 3.97 -13.75
N ASN A 281 -5.46 3.05 -13.43
CA ASN A 281 -5.04 1.97 -14.34
C ASN A 281 -5.56 0.59 -13.91
N ILE A 282 -6.43 0.51 -12.90
CA ILE A 282 -7.01 -0.77 -12.48
C ILE A 282 -8.22 -1.07 -13.37
N ILE A 283 -8.08 -2.09 -14.22
CA ILE A 283 -9.13 -2.57 -15.13
C ILE A 283 -9.72 -3.87 -14.56
N GLY A 284 -11.04 -4.02 -14.61
CA GLY A 284 -11.76 -5.22 -14.17
C GLY A 284 -12.21 -5.17 -12.71
N ASP A 285 -12.40 -6.35 -12.11
CA ASP A 285 -12.85 -6.47 -10.73
C ASP A 285 -11.74 -6.06 -9.73
N ARG A 286 -11.90 -4.87 -9.15
CA ARG A 286 -10.96 -4.32 -8.16
C ARG A 286 -10.75 -5.23 -6.95
N TYR A 287 -11.77 -5.96 -6.52
CA TYR A 287 -11.64 -6.88 -5.40
C TYR A 287 -10.65 -8.00 -5.74
N THR A 288 -10.88 -8.66 -6.87
CA THR A 288 -10.02 -9.77 -7.34
C THR A 288 -8.60 -9.30 -7.60
N PHE A 289 -8.42 -8.14 -8.24
CA PHE A 289 -7.10 -7.55 -8.45
C PHE A 289 -6.34 -7.34 -7.13
N LEU A 290 -6.98 -6.72 -6.14
CA LEU A 290 -6.33 -6.43 -4.85
C LEU A 290 -6.06 -7.70 -4.04
N ARG A 291 -6.97 -8.69 -4.06
CA ARG A 291 -6.75 -10.00 -3.46
C ARG A 291 -5.51 -10.67 -4.06
N ASN A 292 -5.47 -10.78 -5.39
CA ASN A 292 -4.38 -11.46 -6.11
C ASN A 292 -3.05 -10.75 -5.89
N PHE A 293 -3.05 -9.42 -5.93
CA PHE A 293 -1.87 -8.61 -5.63
C PHE A 293 -1.38 -8.84 -4.20
N TYR A 294 -2.27 -8.76 -3.20
CA TYR A 294 -1.92 -8.97 -1.79
C TYR A 294 -1.30 -10.35 -1.56
N ILE A 295 -1.96 -11.41 -2.05
CA ILE A 295 -1.52 -12.80 -1.88
C ILE A 295 -0.16 -13.03 -2.57
N THR A 296 0.04 -12.47 -3.76
CA THR A 296 1.32 -12.53 -4.48
C THR A 296 2.44 -11.85 -3.70
N GLN A 297 2.19 -10.66 -3.14
CA GLN A 297 3.19 -9.95 -2.33
C GLN A 297 3.53 -10.71 -1.05
N ARG A 298 2.55 -11.34 -0.40
CA ARG A 298 2.77 -12.16 0.79
C ARG A 298 3.62 -13.38 0.49
N MET A 299 3.30 -14.13 -0.56
CA MET A 299 4.14 -15.25 -1.01
C MET A 299 5.57 -14.84 -1.30
N LYS A 300 5.76 -13.73 -2.02
CA LYS A 300 7.10 -13.19 -2.28
C LYS A 300 7.86 -12.88 -1.00
N GLY A 301 7.20 -12.29 0.00
CA GLY A 301 7.78 -12.00 1.31
C GLY A 301 8.15 -13.26 2.11
N GLU A 302 7.36 -14.32 1.97
CA GLU A 302 7.59 -15.62 2.61
C GLU A 302 8.66 -16.47 1.88
N GLY A 303 9.07 -16.06 0.68
CA GLY A 303 9.98 -16.83 -0.17
C GLY A 303 9.32 -18.06 -0.80
N LEU A 304 7.99 -18.04 -0.91
CA LEU A 304 7.21 -19.13 -1.47
C LEU A 304 6.99 -18.94 -2.97
N SER A 305 7.00 -20.05 -3.70
CA SER A 305 6.61 -20.12 -5.11
C SER A 305 5.16 -20.59 -5.32
N ARG A 306 4.45 -20.99 -4.25
CA ARG A 306 3.03 -21.41 -4.25
C ARG A 306 2.37 -21.10 -2.91
N VAL A 307 1.06 -20.85 -2.89
CA VAL A 307 0.28 -20.69 -1.65
C VAL A 307 0.35 -21.98 -0.82
N PRO A 308 0.63 -21.88 0.48
CA PRO A 308 0.34 -22.96 1.42
C PRO A 308 -1.19 -23.12 1.46
N GLY A 309 -1.70 -24.18 0.85
CA GLY A 309 -3.10 -24.57 1.05
C GLY A 309 -3.33 -24.94 2.52
N PRO A 310 -4.58 -24.91 3.02
CA PRO A 310 -4.91 -25.50 4.31
C PRO A 310 -4.28 -26.89 4.44
N ALA A 311 -3.80 -27.20 5.65
CA ALA A 311 -3.31 -28.53 5.97
C ALA A 311 -4.30 -29.57 5.43
N PRO A 312 -3.84 -30.62 4.71
CA PRO A 312 -4.75 -31.61 4.16
C PRO A 312 -5.64 -32.08 5.30
N LYS A 313 -6.97 -31.97 5.11
CA LYS A 313 -7.92 -32.65 5.99
C LYS A 313 -7.40 -34.06 6.09
N ALA A 314 -7.21 -34.56 7.31
CA ALA A 314 -6.75 -35.93 7.52
C ALA A 314 -7.74 -36.86 6.80
N GLU A 315 -7.44 -37.18 5.54
CA GLU A 315 -8.18 -38.15 4.76
C GLU A 315 -8.02 -39.43 5.56
N GLY A 316 -9.17 -39.95 6.00
CA GLY A 316 -9.23 -41.13 6.84
C GLY A 316 -8.30 -42.19 6.25
N GLN A 317 -7.39 -42.67 7.09
CA GLN A 317 -6.49 -43.80 6.88
C GLN A 317 -6.90 -44.63 5.66
N ALA A 318 -6.18 -44.45 4.55
CA ALA A 318 -6.24 -45.40 3.46
C ALA A 318 -5.94 -46.78 4.05
N ALA A 319 -6.92 -47.68 3.96
CA ALA A 319 -6.75 -49.07 4.33
C ALA A 319 -5.52 -49.64 3.59
N PRO A 320 -4.71 -50.50 4.25
CA PRO A 320 -3.52 -51.01 3.61
C PRO A 320 -3.92 -51.82 2.37
N ALA A 321 -3.23 -51.55 1.26
CA ALA A 321 -3.40 -52.25 0.00
C ALA A 321 -3.24 -53.77 0.22
N GLU A 322 -4.23 -54.55 -0.23
CA GLU A 322 -4.10 -55.99 -0.35
C GLU A 322 -2.96 -56.31 -1.32
N GLU A 323 -1.90 -56.95 -0.81
CA GLU A 323 -0.86 -57.59 -1.62
C GLU A 323 -1.53 -58.62 -2.53
N GLN A 324 -1.59 -58.31 -3.83
CA GLN A 324 -1.82 -59.34 -4.85
C GLN A 324 -0.54 -60.19 -4.91
N GLY A 325 -0.59 -61.34 -4.24
CA GLY A 325 0.45 -62.36 -4.28
C GLY A 325 0.70 -62.80 -5.72
N THR A 326 1.93 -62.61 -6.18
CA THR A 326 2.43 -63.21 -7.42
C THR A 326 2.72 -64.68 -7.14
N GLU A 327 1.92 -65.58 -7.73
CA GLU A 327 2.24 -67.00 -7.82
C GLU A 327 3.59 -67.16 -8.53
N SER A 328 4.57 -67.69 -7.81
CA SER A 328 5.81 -68.19 -8.37
C SER A 328 5.70 -69.71 -8.51
N GLU A 329 5.65 -70.20 -9.75
CA GLU A 329 5.81 -71.63 -10.04
C GLU A 329 7.22 -72.10 -9.64
N PRO A 330 7.38 -73.23 -8.95
CA PRO A 330 8.68 -73.79 -8.68
C PRO A 330 9.20 -74.56 -9.90
N GLN A 331 10.41 -74.22 -10.33
CA GLN A 331 11.21 -75.10 -11.17
C GLN A 331 11.80 -76.21 -10.29
N TRP A 332 11.60 -77.45 -10.76
CA TRP A 332 12.11 -78.78 -10.36
C TRP A 332 11.67 -79.37 -9.01
#